data_AF-A0A7C1IQK1-F1
#
_entry.id   AF-A0A7C1IQK1-F1
#
_cell.length_a   1.000
_cell.length_b   1.000
_cell.length_c   1.000
_cell.angle_alpha   90.00
_cell.angle_beta   90.00
_cell.angle_gamma   90.00
#
_symmetry.space_group_name_H-M   'P 1'
#
loop_
_entity.id
_entity.type
_entity.pdbx_description
1 polymer ?
#
loop_
_entity_poly.entity_id
_entity_poly.type
_entity_poly.pdbx_seq_one_letter_code
_entity_poly.pdbx_strand_id
1 'polypeptide(L)' 'MNVQDAQYGTYALVQEMMETVGMVRQFDREQAKDAAARIASVGRLLMTGEGSSRIFPAKNAIRKALTRGLDVSLHTEGS' A
#
# COMPACT_ATOMS: atom_id res chain seq x y z
N MET A 1 4.30 19.26 4.83
CA MET A 1 3.10 20.14 4.79
C MET A 1 2.46 20.08 6.16
N ASN A 2 2.21 21.23 6.77
CA ASN A 2 1.48 21.32 8.03
C ASN A 2 0.08 21.83 7.72
N VAL A 3 -0.96 21.06 8.04
CA VAL A 3 -2.37 21.46 7.80
C VAL A 3 -2.78 22.64 8.70
N GLN A 4 -2.05 22.90 9.78
CA GLN A 4 -2.29 24.02 10.69
C GLN A 4 -1.72 25.35 10.17
N ASP A 5 -0.85 25.29 9.15
CA ASP A 5 -0.32 26.47 8.49
C ASP A 5 -1.32 26.93 7.41
N ALA A 6 -1.80 28.18 7.52
CA ALA A 6 -2.78 28.76 6.62
C ALA A 6 -2.33 28.77 5.14
N GLN A 7 -1.02 28.75 4.87
CA GLN A 7 -0.47 28.65 3.52
C GLN A 7 -0.86 27.33 2.84
N TYR A 8 -1.07 26.26 3.60
CA TYR A 8 -1.33 24.92 3.07
C TYR A 8 -2.72 24.41 3.46
N GLY A 9 -3.18 24.68 4.67
CA GLY A 9 -4.41 24.14 5.25
C GLY A 9 -5.70 24.63 4.59
N THR A 10 -5.65 25.63 3.73
CA THR A 10 -6.82 26.16 2.99
C THR A 10 -7.16 25.34 1.74
N TYR A 11 -6.25 24.49 1.26
CA TYR A 11 -6.48 23.69 0.05
C TYR A 11 -7.01 22.30 0.40
N ALA A 12 -8.12 21.91 -0.22
CA ALA A 12 -8.75 20.59 -0.03
C ALA A 12 -7.77 19.43 -0.28
N LEU A 13 -6.97 19.51 -1.36
CA LEU A 13 -5.95 18.50 -1.66
C LEU A 13 -4.97 18.27 -0.50
N VAL A 14 -4.51 19.34 0.16
CA VAL A 14 -3.58 19.20 1.30
C VAL A 14 -4.29 18.55 2.48
N GLN A 15 -5.54 18.92 2.75
CA GLN A 15 -6.34 18.32 3.81
C GLN A 15 -6.51 16.80 3.56
N GLU A 16 -6.94 16.40 2.36
CA GLU A 16 -7.10 15.00 1.95
C GLU A 16 -5.78 14.20 2.03
N MET A 17 -4.67 14.80 1.59
CA MET A 17 -3.35 14.17 1.72
C MET A 17 -2.98 13.91 3.19
N MET A 18 -3.36 14.80 4.10
CA MET A 18 -3.08 14.64 5.53
C MET A 18 -4.01 13.62 6.21
N GLU A 19 -5.22 13.40 5.69
CA GLU A 19 -6.12 12.32 6.14
C GLU A 19 -5.50 10.93 5.92
N THR A 20 -4.73 10.75 4.84
CA THR A 20 -4.01 9.49 4.57
C THR A 20 -3.14 9.05 5.76
N VAL A 21 -2.49 10.00 6.46
CA VAL A 21 -1.69 9.69 7.65
C VAL A 21 -2.56 9.13 8.77
N GLY A 22 -3.76 9.70 8.95
CA GLY A 22 -4.74 9.22 9.92
C GLY A 22 -5.21 7.80 9.59
N MET A 23 -5.57 7.55 8.33
CA MET A 23 -6.00 6.24 7.85
C MET A 23 -4.95 5.16 8.08
N VAL A 24 -3.68 5.44 7.75
CA VAL A 24 -2.57 4.48 7.95
C VAL A 24 -2.35 4.18 9.44
N ARG A 25 -2.48 5.18 10.32
CA ARG A 25 -2.33 4.97 11.77
C ARG A 25 -3.45 4.11 12.37
N GLN A 26 -4.66 4.22 11.84
CA GLN A 26 -5.84 3.50 12.32
C GLN A 26 -6.04 2.15 11.63
N PHE A 27 -5.24 1.85 10.60
CA PHE A 27 -5.34 0.60 9.87
C PHE A 27 -5.03 -0.61 10.78
N ASP A 28 -6.06 -1.40 11.07
CA ASP A 28 -5.94 -2.64 11.81
C ASP A 28 -5.38 -3.75 10.91
N ARG A 29 -4.17 -4.17 11.26
CA ARG A 29 -3.40 -5.15 10.49
C ARG A 29 -3.93 -6.56 10.65
N GLU A 30 -4.67 -6.85 11.73
CA GLU A 30 -5.22 -8.18 11.97
C GLU A 30 -6.29 -8.54 10.93
N GLN A 31 -6.95 -7.54 10.32
CA GLN A 31 -7.91 -7.76 9.23
C GLN A 31 -7.28 -8.43 7.99
N ALA A 32 -5.95 -8.32 7.81
CA ALA A 32 -5.24 -8.91 6.68
C ALA A 32 -4.65 -10.31 6.98
N LYS A 33 -4.78 -10.82 8.21
CA LYS A 33 -4.08 -12.02 8.67
C LYS A 33 -4.45 -13.28 7.89
N ASP A 34 -5.74 -13.49 7.66
CA ASP A 34 -6.23 -14.67 6.94
C ASP A 34 -5.79 -14.67 5.48
N ALA A 35 -5.84 -13.49 4.83
CA ALA A 35 -5.36 -13.32 3.47
C ALA A 35 -3.84 -13.59 3.40
N ALA A 36 -3.07 -13.04 4.34
CA ALA A 36 -1.63 -13.27 4.41
C ALA A 36 -1.28 -14.75 4.62
N ALA A 37 -1.99 -15.45 5.51
CA ALA A 37 -1.79 -16.87 5.75
C ALA A 37 -2.07 -17.71 4.49
N ARG A 38 -3.14 -17.41 3.76
CA ARG A 38 -3.46 -18.08 2.50
C ARG A 38 -2.39 -17.83 1.44
N ILE A 39 -1.96 -16.58 1.26
CA ILE A 39 -0.88 -16.23 0.33
C ILE A 39 0.42 -16.96 0.68
N ALA A 40 0.79 -16.99 1.96
CA ALA A 40 1.98 -17.69 2.43
C ALA A 40 1.90 -19.20 2.17
N SER A 41 0.73 -19.83 2.39
CA SER A 41 0.54 -21.26 2.12
C SER A 41 0.70 -21.64 0.64
N VAL A 42 0.41 -20.70 -0.27
CA VAL A 42 0.56 -20.88 -1.72
C VAL A 42 1.97 -20.50 -2.20
N GLY A 43 2.62 -19.55 -1.52
CA GLY A 43 3.98 -19.07 -1.84
C GLY A 43 4.07 -18.20 -3.10
N ARG A 44 2.93 -17.87 -3.74
CA ARG A 44 2.90 -17.03 -4.96
C ARG A 44 1.63 -16.21 -5.07
N LEU A 45 1.74 -15.01 -5.60
CA LEU A 45 0.61 -14.10 -5.84
C LEU A 45 0.83 -13.29 -7.13
N LEU A 46 -0.18 -13.30 -8.00
CA LEU A 46 -0.29 -12.39 -9.14
C LEU A 46 -1.22 -11.22 -8.75
N MET A 47 -0.72 -9.99 -8.86
CA MET A 47 -1.49 -8.78 -8.61
C MET A 47 -1.83 -8.08 -9.92
N THR A 48 -3.11 -7.90 -10.21
CA THR A 48 -3.56 -7.19 -11.41
C THR A 48 -3.95 -5.76 -11.09
N GLY A 49 -3.63 -4.82 -11.96
CA GLY A 49 -4.10 -3.44 -11.82
C GLY A 49 -3.51 -2.51 -12.86
N GLU A 50 -4.09 -1.32 -12.98
CA GLU A 50 -3.63 -0.29 -13.93
C GLU A 50 -3.13 0.96 -13.21
N GLY A 51 -2.24 1.70 -13.88
CA GLY A 51 -1.75 3.00 -13.43
C GLY A 51 -1.16 2.97 -12.01
N SER A 52 -1.66 3.83 -11.14
CA SER A 52 -1.16 4.01 -9.77
C SER A 52 -1.23 2.73 -8.93
N SER A 53 -2.24 1.88 -9.14
CA SER A 53 -2.40 0.60 -8.44
C SER A 53 -1.32 -0.41 -8.80
N ARG A 54 -0.85 -0.40 -10.05
CA ARG A 54 0.28 -1.24 -10.46
C ARG A 54 1.61 -0.67 -9.96
N ILE A 55 1.76 0.65 -10.08
CA ILE A 55 3.04 1.33 -9.83
C ILE A 55 3.34 1.45 -8.34
N PHE A 56 2.37 1.84 -7.51
CA PHE A 56 2.63 2.13 -6.11
C PHE A 56 2.50 0.88 -5.22
N PRO A 57 1.33 0.25 -5.03
CA PRO A 57 1.24 -0.88 -4.10
C PRO A 57 1.86 -2.16 -4.68
N ALA A 58 1.54 -2.55 -5.92
CA ALA A 58 1.98 -3.85 -6.44
C ALA A 58 3.51 -3.94 -6.61
N LYS A 59 4.15 -2.98 -7.29
CA LYS A 59 5.62 -2.97 -7.40
C LYS A 59 6.32 -2.74 -6.05
N ASN A 60 5.76 -1.95 -5.14
CA ASN A 60 6.33 -1.83 -3.80
C ASN A 60 6.24 -3.15 -3.01
N ALA A 61 5.15 -3.91 -3.13
CA ALA A 61 5.02 -5.23 -2.51
C ALA A 61 6.11 -6.19 -3.02
N ILE A 62 6.32 -6.25 -4.34
CA ILE A 62 7.42 -7.02 -4.97
C ILE A 62 8.77 -6.61 -4.39
N ARG A 63 9.07 -5.30 -4.40
CA ARG A 63 10.33 -4.77 -3.84
C ARG A 63 10.48 -5.12 -2.36
N LYS A 64 9.42 -5.03 -1.56
CA LYS A 64 9.45 -5.36 -0.13
C LYS A 64 9.68 -6.85 0.11
N ALA A 65 9.09 -7.73 -0.70
CA ALA A 65 9.34 -9.16 -0.60
C ALA A 65 10.82 -9.48 -0.86
N LEU A 66 11.38 -8.93 -1.95
CA LEU A 66 12.78 -9.13 -2.30
C LEU A 66 13.75 -8.55 -1.26
N THR A 67 13.54 -7.29 -0.84
CA THR A 67 14.44 -6.61 0.11
C THR A 67 14.35 -7.14 1.53
N ARG A 68 13.28 -7.85 1.88
CA ARG A 68 13.11 -8.49 3.20
C ARG A 68 13.34 -10.00 3.18
N GLY A 69 13.68 -10.57 2.02
CA GLY A 69 13.86 -12.03 1.88
C GLY A 69 12.61 -12.83 2.22
N LEU A 70 11.42 -12.32 1.88
CA LEU A 70 10.18 -13.05 2.11
C LEU A 70 10.09 -14.26 1.16
N ASP A 71 9.68 -15.40 1.69
CA ASP A 71 9.44 -16.62 0.91
C ASP A 71 8.08 -16.57 0.19
N VAL A 72 7.93 -15.59 -0.70
CA VAL A 72 6.74 -15.42 -1.54
C VAL A 72 7.11 -14.82 -2.89
N SER A 73 6.70 -15.48 -3.97
CA SER A 73 6.91 -15.01 -5.34
C SER A 73 5.77 -14.08 -5.76
N LEU A 74 6.09 -12.80 -5.99
CA LEU A 74 5.09 -11.76 -6.34
C LEU A 74 5.29 -11.29 -7.78
N HIS A 75 4.20 -11.26 -8.54
CA HIS A 75 4.17 -10.73 -9.91
C HIS A 75 3.04 -9.71 -10.04
N THR A 76 3.14 -8.82 -11.03
CA THR A 76 2.06 -7.90 -11.35
C THR A 76 1.88 -7.72 -12.85
N GLU A 77 0.63 -7.68 -13.28
CA GLU A 77 0.21 -7.52 -14.67
C GLU A 77 -0.81 -6.39 -14.81
N GLY A 78 -0.83 -5.75 -15.98
CA GLY A 78 -1.74 -4.66 -16.33
C GLY A 78 -1.05 -3.42 -16.91
N SER A 79 -1.88 -2.48 -17.38
CA SER A 79 -1.52 -1.25 -18.10
C SER A 79 -0.88 -0.19 -17.20
#